data_AF-A0AA96W7N9-F1
#
_entry.id   AF-A0AA96W7N9-F1
#
_cell.length_a   1.000
_cell.length_b   1.000
_cell.length_c   1.000
_cell.angle_alpha   90.00
_cell.angle_beta   90.00
_cell.angle_gamma   90.00
#
_symmetry.space_group_name_H-M   'P 1'
#
loop_
_entity.id
_entity.type
_entity.pdbx_description
1 polymer ?
#
loop_
_entity_poly.entity_id
_entity_poly.type
_entity_poly.pdbx_seq_one_letter_code
_entity_poly.pdbx_strand_id
1 'polypeptide(L)'
;MEQKIAIIHENTINIILEQQQKILQLLQGKNRNTEQSVFCNVREAAQILCVSEQKIRQMIDNDELKYKKLGRSIRIYRSSLV
;
A
#
# COMPACT_ATOMS: atom_id res chain seq x y z
N MET A 1 -39.08 -11.69 -28.07
CA MET A 1 -37.94 -11.65 -27.13
C MET A 1 -38.23 -12.66 -26.04
N GLU A 2 -37.49 -13.77 -25.98
CA GLU A 2 -37.64 -14.75 -24.90
C GLU A 2 -36.96 -14.21 -23.63
N GLN A 3 -37.72 -14.11 -22.54
CA GLN A 3 -37.16 -13.77 -21.23
C GLN A 3 -36.55 -15.03 -20.61
N LYS A 4 -35.22 -15.06 -20.51
CA LYS A 4 -34.50 -16.10 -19.75
C LYS A 4 -34.56 -15.74 -18.27
N ILE A 5 -35.48 -16.38 -17.55
CA ILE A 5 -35.58 -16.26 -16.09
C ILE A 5 -34.62 -17.27 -15.46
N ALA A 6 -33.62 -16.77 -14.73
CA ALA A 6 -32.76 -17.59 -13.90
C ALA A 6 -33.35 -17.67 -12.49
N ILE A 7 -33.79 -18.86 -12.07
CA ILE A 7 -34.23 -19.10 -10.70
C ILE A 7 -32.99 -19.45 -9.87
N ILE A 8 -32.63 -18.56 -8.95
CA ILE A 8 -31.43 -18.69 -8.13
C ILE A 8 -31.87 -19.03 -6.71
N HIS A 9 -31.28 -20.07 -6.12
CA HIS A 9 -31.55 -20.44 -4.73
C HIS A 9 -31.07 -19.32 -3.80
N GLU A 10 -31.86 -18.97 -2.78
CA GLU A 10 -31.66 -17.81 -1.89
C GLU A 10 -30.21 -17.68 -1.37
N ASN A 11 -29.63 -18.79 -0.91
CA ASN A 11 -28.24 -18.86 -0.43
C ASN A 11 -27.17 -18.49 -1.48
N THR A 12 -27.44 -18.67 -2.76
CA THR A 12 -26.47 -18.40 -3.83
C THR A 12 -26.17 -16.91 -3.94
N ILE A 13 -27.18 -16.06 -3.72
CA ILE A 13 -27.01 -14.60 -3.75
C ILE A 13 -26.05 -14.18 -2.61
N ASN A 14 -26.23 -14.76 -1.42
CA ASN A 14 -25.37 -14.48 -0.26
C ASN A 14 -23.92 -14.90 -0.52
N ILE A 15 -23.71 -16.07 -1.14
CA ILE A 15 -22.36 -16.55 -1.51
C ILE A 15 -21.70 -15.61 -2.53
N ILE A 16 -22.45 -15.14 -3.53
CA ILE A 16 -21.94 -14.19 -4.53
C ILE A 16 -21.52 -12.88 -3.86
N LEU A 17 -22.37 -12.34 -2.98
CA LEU A 17 -22.07 -11.10 -2.26
C LEU A 17 -20.81 -11.23 -1.37
N GLU A 18 -20.66 -12.36 -0.68
CA GLU A 18 -19.49 -12.62 0.15
C GLU A 18 -18.20 -12.71 -0.69
N GLN A 19 -18.26 -13.36 -1.86
CA GLN A 19 -17.14 -13.39 -2.79
C GLN A 19 -16.78 -11.99 -3.34
N GLN A 20 -17.79 -11.18 -3.68
CA GLN A 20 -17.56 -9.82 -4.16
C GLN A 20 -16.88 -8.94 -3.09
N GLN A 21 -17.25 -9.09 -1.82
CA GLN A 21 -16.56 -8.40 -0.72
C GLN A 21 -15.10 -8.82 -0.58
N LYS A 22 -14.78 -10.12 -0.67
CA LYS A 22 -13.39 -10.60 -0.63
C LYS A 22 -12.56 -10.05 -1.79
N ILE A 23 -13.12 -10.03 -3.00
CA ILE A 23 -12.45 -9.44 -4.18
C ILE A 23 -12.20 -7.95 -3.96
N LEU A 24 -13.19 -7.20 -3.47
CA LEU A 24 -13.05 -5.78 -3.15
C LEU A 24 -11.95 -5.53 -2.10
N GLN A 25 -11.88 -6.33 -1.04
CA GLN A 25 -10.84 -6.21 -0.02
C GLN A 25 -9.44 -6.47 -0.60
N LEU A 26 -9.29 -7.49 -1.45
CA LEU A 26 -8.02 -7.79 -2.11
C LEU A 26 -7.60 -6.66 -3.07
N LEU A 27 -8.54 -6.07 -3.80
CA LEU A 27 -8.29 -4.94 -4.69
C LEU A 27 -7.95 -3.66 -3.91
N GLN A 28 -8.63 -3.40 -2.79
CA GLN A 28 -8.34 -2.25 -1.92
C GLN A 28 -7.00 -2.41 -1.18
N GLY A 29 -6.67 -3.61 -0.72
CA GLY A 29 -5.35 -3.93 -0.16
C GLY A 29 -4.23 -3.73 -1.17
N LYS A 30 -4.48 -4.00 -2.45
CA LYS A 30 -3.54 -3.70 -3.56
C LYS A 30 -3.49 -2.22 -3.91
N ASN A 31 -4.61 -1.49 -3.87
CA ASN A 31 -4.67 -0.07 -4.23
C ASN A 31 -4.17 0.90 -3.15
N ARG A 32 -4.10 0.49 -1.87
CA ARG A 32 -3.40 1.31 -0.84
C ARG A 32 -1.89 1.39 -1.08
N ASN A 33 -1.33 0.41 -1.80
CA ASN A 33 0.11 0.30 -2.02
C ASN A 33 0.66 1.18 -3.15
N THR A 34 -0.13 1.79 -4.01
CA THR A 34 0.42 2.45 -5.21
C THR A 34 1.15 3.76 -4.88
N GLU A 35 0.64 4.58 -3.96
CA GLU A 35 1.39 5.76 -3.46
C GLU A 35 2.30 5.44 -2.27
N GLN A 36 1.91 4.45 -1.45
CA GLN A 36 2.82 3.83 -0.48
C GLN A 36 4.00 3.13 -1.16
N SER A 37 4.00 2.87 -2.48
CA SER A 37 5.12 2.18 -3.13
C SER A 37 6.32 3.08 -3.37
N VAL A 38 6.12 4.38 -3.59
CA VAL A 38 7.20 5.27 -4.05
C VAL A 38 7.97 5.86 -2.87
N PHE A 39 7.26 6.22 -1.79
CA PHE A 39 7.83 6.91 -0.64
C PHE A 39 7.58 6.19 0.67
N CYS A 40 8.60 6.14 1.52
CA CYS A 40 8.49 5.67 2.89
C CYS A 40 8.80 6.79 3.89
N ASN A 41 8.42 6.60 5.15
CA ASN A 41 8.86 7.48 6.24
C ASN A 41 10.20 7.00 6.85
N VAL A 42 10.74 7.75 7.80
CA VAL A 42 12.02 7.44 8.48
C VAL A 42 11.98 6.08 9.20
N ARG A 43 10.87 5.77 9.88
CA ARG A 43 10.69 4.51 10.61
C ARG A 43 10.65 3.32 9.66
N GLU A 44 9.94 3.45 8.54
CA GLU A 44 9.89 2.43 7.49
C GLU A 44 11.26 2.24 6.83
N ALA A 45 12.00 3.31 6.55
CA ALA A 45 13.36 3.22 5.99
C ALA A 45 14.33 2.51 6.95
N ALA A 46 14.24 2.81 8.25
CA ALA A 46 15.02 2.15 9.30
C ALA A 46 14.76 0.62 9.32
N GLN A 47 13.49 0.21 9.15
CA GLN A 47 13.13 -1.19 9.05
C GLN A 47 13.65 -1.86 7.77
N ILE A 48 13.60 -1.16 6.63
CA ILE A 48 14.09 -1.68 5.34
C ILE A 48 15.61 -1.90 5.36
N LEU A 49 16.37 -0.92 5.87
CA LEU A 49 17.83 -0.98 5.92
C LEU A 49 18.38 -1.67 7.17
N CYS A 50 17.53 -2.10 8.09
CA CYS A 50 17.92 -2.70 9.38
C CYS A 50 18.88 -1.82 10.21
N VAL A 51 18.65 -0.50 10.23
CA VAL A 51 19.44 0.48 11.00
C VAL A 51 18.53 1.31 11.91
N SER A 52 19.12 2.10 12.81
CA SER A 52 18.35 3.00 13.67
C SER A 52 17.77 4.19 12.89
N GLU A 53 16.66 4.76 13.36
CA GLU A 53 16.09 5.98 12.77
C GLU A 53 17.08 7.17 12.80
N GLN A 54 17.94 7.23 13.81
CA GLN A 54 18.99 8.24 13.90
C GLN A 54 20.02 8.07 12.77
N LYS A 55 20.40 6.84 12.43
CA LYS A 55 21.29 6.56 11.30
C LYS A 55 20.65 6.98 9.98
N ILE A 56 19.35 6.72 9.78
CA ILE A 56 18.63 7.22 8.60
C ILE A 56 18.67 8.75 8.50
N ARG A 57 18.50 9.46 9.62
CA ARG A 57 18.61 10.93 9.64
C ARG A 57 20.02 11.42 9.28
N GLN A 58 21.05 10.75 9.79
CA GLN A 58 22.44 11.05 9.39
C GLN A 58 22.66 10.79 7.88
N MET A 59 22.12 9.70 7.33
CA MET A 59 22.23 9.41 5.90
C MET A 59 21.51 10.47 5.05
N ILE A 60 20.41 11.04 5.54
CA ILE A 60 19.74 12.18 4.92
C ILE A 60 20.62 13.43 4.98
N ASP A 61 21.24 13.71 6.13
CA ASP A 61 22.12 14.87 6.32
C ASP A 61 23.42 14.77 5.49
N ASN A 62 23.86 13.53 5.21
CA ASN A 62 25.00 13.22 4.35
C ASN A 62 24.64 13.14 2.84
N ASP A 63 23.39 13.41 2.46
CA ASP A 63 22.86 13.26 1.09
C ASP A 63 23.01 11.85 0.48
N GLU A 64 23.08 10.81 1.32
CA GLU A 64 23.17 9.39 0.90
C GLU A 64 21.81 8.83 0.44
N LEU A 65 20.69 9.44 0.85
CA LEU A 65 19.34 9.02 0.52
C LEU A 65 18.60 10.08 -0.28
N LYS A 66 17.80 9.67 -1.27
CA LYS A 66 16.90 10.59 -1.96
C LYS A 66 15.67 10.80 -1.10
N TYR A 67 15.34 12.05 -0.80
CA TYR A 67 14.17 12.39 0.01
C TYR A 67 13.48 13.67 -0.47
N LYS A 68 12.25 13.89 0.01
CA LYS A 68 11.45 15.10 -0.18
C LYS A 68 10.95 15.58 1.18
N LYS A 69 11.13 16.88 1.46
CA LYS A 69 10.52 17.53 2.62
C LYS A 69 9.09 17.96 2.29
N LEU A 70 8.16 17.61 3.16
CA LEU A 70 6.74 18.02 3.14
C LEU A 70 6.46 18.71 4.48
N GLY A 71 6.77 20.00 4.55
CA GLY A 71 6.78 20.75 5.80
C GLY A 71 7.82 20.19 6.79
N ARG A 72 7.36 19.76 7.96
CA ARG A 72 8.21 19.09 8.97
C ARG A 72 8.40 17.59 8.71
N SER A 73 7.67 17.01 7.78
CA SER A 73 7.72 15.57 7.47
C SER A 73 8.78 15.29 6.40
N ILE A 74 9.46 14.16 6.54
CA ILE A 74 10.43 13.65 5.56
C ILE A 74 9.82 12.43 4.88
N ARG A 75 9.83 12.43 3.54
CA ARG A 75 9.46 11.28 2.70
C ARG A 75 10.69 10.81 1.95
N ILE A 76 11.11 9.58 2.17
CA ILE A 76 12.30 8.97 1.57
C ILE A 76 11.84 8.16 0.36
N TYR A 77 12.52 8.29 -0.77
CA TYR A 77 12.21 7.47 -1.94
C TYR A 77 12.66 6.03 -1.68
N ARG A 78 11.76 5.06 -1.85
CA ARG A 78 12.13 3.63 -1.69
C ARG A 78 13.23 3.21 -2.65
N SER A 79 13.33 3.85 -3.81
CA SER A 79 14.39 3.60 -4.80
C SER A 79 15.81 3.95 -4.35
N SER A 80 15.98 4.69 -3.24
CA SER A 80 17.31 4.96 -2.66
C SER A 80 17.64 4.06 -1.47
N LEU A 81 16.77 3.11 -1.13
CA LEU A 81 16.96 2.17 -0.02
C LEU A 81 17.33 0.76 -0.51
N VAL A 82 17.50 0.58 -1.82
CA VAL A 82 17.85 -0.68 -2.51
C VAL A 82 19.15 -0.49 -3.24
#